data_AF-A0A7C9E7X4-F1
#
_entry.id   AF-A0A7C9E7X4-F1
#
_cell.length_a   1.000
_cell.length_b   1.000
_cell.length_c   1.000
_cell.angle_alpha   90.00
_cell.angle_beta   90.00
_cell.angle_gamma   90.00
#
_symmetry.space_group_name_H-M   'P 1'
#
loop_
_entity.id
_entity.type
_entity.pdbx_description
1 polymer ?
#
loop_
_entity_poly.entity_id
_entity_poly.type
_entity_poly.pdbx_seq_one_letter_code
_entity_poly.pdbx_strand_id
1 'polypeptide(L)'
;MAKMLGFILSKSSGATSLSLCHKSASILQRREMCLGVLPDFVDGSSDAFTRNSQLMQELLTQLHSNIDKVLAGGSPEAVERNRSRNKLLPRERIERLIDPGSSFLELSQLAGHDLYEDSLPSGGIITGIGPVHGRLCMIVANDPTVKGGTYHPITVKKHLRAQEIASQCKLPCLYLVDSGGAFLPKQAEVFPDKENFGRIFYNEAIMSAQGIPQIALVLGSCTGGGAYIPAMADESVMVKGHGAIFLAGPPLVKA
;
A
#
# COMPACT_ATOMS: atom_id res chain seq x y z
N MET A 1 -1.05 23.60 95.10
CA MET A 1 -0.21 22.74 95.97
C MET A 1 1.09 22.46 95.24
N ALA A 2 2.23 22.79 95.88
CA ALA A 2 3.60 22.24 95.78
C ALA A 2 4.04 21.57 94.46
N LYS A 3 5.25 21.75 93.90
CA LYS A 3 6.59 22.24 94.30
C LYS A 3 7.40 22.24 92.96
N MET A 4 8.14 23.28 92.57
CA MET A 4 9.47 23.72 93.03
C MET A 4 10.64 23.12 92.21
N LEU A 5 11.67 23.96 92.02
CA LEU A 5 13.04 23.79 91.47
C LEU A 5 13.19 23.97 89.95
N GLY A 6 14.08 24.81 89.40
CA GLY A 6 15.16 25.70 89.88
C GLY A 6 15.90 26.17 88.59
N PHE A 7 16.15 27.47 88.33
CA PHE A 7 17.35 28.26 88.71
C PHE A 7 18.69 27.58 88.30
N ILE A 8 19.72 28.14 87.64
CA ILE A 8 20.26 29.47 87.27
C ILE A 8 21.23 29.25 86.08
N LEU A 9 21.58 30.33 85.35
CA LEU A 9 22.89 30.69 84.72
C LEU A 9 22.81 30.82 83.19
N SER A 10 23.44 31.77 82.51
CA SER A 10 23.88 33.14 82.77
C SER A 10 24.16 33.76 81.39
N LYS A 11 24.04 35.09 81.27
CA LYS A 11 24.31 35.93 80.08
C LYS A 11 25.64 35.61 79.36
N SER A 12 25.69 35.71 78.02
CA SER A 12 26.26 36.88 77.32
C SER A 12 26.28 36.78 75.78
N SER A 13 26.03 37.95 75.15
CA SER A 13 26.61 38.48 73.90
C SER A 13 26.31 37.82 72.54
N GLY A 14 25.35 38.45 71.83
CA GLY A 14 25.47 38.99 70.47
C GLY A 14 26.24 38.23 69.38
N ALA A 15 25.54 37.84 68.32
CA ALA A 15 25.88 38.20 66.94
C ALA A 15 24.72 37.82 66.00
N THR A 16 24.28 38.79 65.23
CA THR A 16 23.33 38.70 64.12
C THR A 16 23.88 37.79 63.01
N SER A 17 23.08 36.82 62.56
CA SER A 17 23.31 36.13 61.29
C SER A 17 21.97 35.66 60.72
N LEU A 18 21.56 36.32 59.63
CA LEU A 18 20.47 35.89 58.77
C LEU A 18 20.85 34.55 58.12
N SER A 19 20.13 33.47 58.43
CA SER A 19 20.19 32.25 57.62
C SER A 19 18.85 32.03 56.92
N LEU A 20 18.89 32.16 55.58
CA LEU A 20 17.80 31.89 54.65
C LEU A 20 17.09 30.58 54.96
N CYS A 21 15.77 30.67 55.12
CA CYS A 21 14.86 29.54 55.07
C CYS A 21 15.03 28.83 53.71
N HIS A 22 15.62 27.63 53.74
CA HIS A 22 15.71 26.74 52.57
C HIS A 22 14.30 26.37 52.13
N LYS A 23 13.88 26.95 50.99
CA LYS A 23 12.74 26.45 50.22
C LYS A 23 13.06 25.01 49.81
N SER A 24 12.19 24.08 50.20
CA SER A 24 12.16 22.70 49.68
C SER A 24 12.32 22.73 48.17
N ALA A 25 13.47 22.25 47.68
CA ALA A 25 13.60 21.82 46.31
C ALA A 25 12.65 20.63 46.14
N SER A 26 11.61 20.83 45.33
CA SER A 26 10.76 19.75 44.86
C SER A 26 11.68 18.70 44.24
N ILE A 27 11.65 17.51 44.83
CA ILE A 27 12.28 16.31 44.29
C ILE A 27 11.64 16.10 42.92
N LEU A 28 12.34 16.51 41.87
CA LEU A 28 12.12 16.01 40.52
C LEU A 28 12.33 14.50 40.64
N GLN A 29 11.22 13.78 40.76
CA GLN A 29 11.15 12.34 40.62
C GLN A 29 11.78 12.03 39.26
N ARG A 30 13.08 11.71 39.27
CA ARG A 30 13.75 11.11 38.11
C ARG A 30 13.00 9.81 37.87
N ARG A 31 12.07 9.83 36.91
CA ARG A 31 11.63 8.60 36.25
C ARG A 31 12.92 7.91 35.84
N GLU A 32 13.18 6.73 36.39
CA GLU A 32 14.25 5.89 35.88
C GLU A 32 13.95 5.64 34.41
N MET A 33 14.63 6.39 33.55
CA MET A 33 14.52 6.21 32.12
C MET A 33 15.18 4.86 31.81
N CYS A 34 14.36 3.89 31.41
CA CYS A 34 14.88 2.67 30.82
C CYS A 34 15.74 3.08 29.61
N LEU A 35 17.03 2.73 29.61
CA LEU A 35 18.04 3.21 28.64
C LEU A 35 17.68 2.96 27.15
N GLY A 36 16.67 2.14 26.86
CA GLY A 36 16.17 1.85 25.52
C GLY A 36 14.89 2.60 25.10
N VAL A 37 14.27 3.40 25.97
CA VAL A 37 13.05 4.14 25.65
C VAL A 37 13.41 5.59 25.34
N LEU A 38 13.12 6.04 24.13
CA LEU A 38 13.25 7.45 23.78
C LEU A 38 12.28 8.28 24.62
N PRO A 39 12.76 9.31 25.33
CA PRO A 39 11.88 10.23 26.04
C PRO A 39 10.98 10.99 25.05
N ASP A 40 9.68 11.06 25.35
CA ASP A 40 8.75 11.92 24.64
C ASP A 40 8.87 13.35 25.17
N PHE A 41 9.39 14.24 24.33
CA PHE A 41 9.54 15.67 24.63
C PHE A 41 8.46 16.53 23.96
N VAL A 42 7.49 15.91 23.28
CA VAL A 42 6.43 16.63 22.58
C VAL A 42 5.34 17.02 23.58
N ASP A 43 5.11 18.33 23.73
CA ASP A 43 3.97 18.84 24.48
C ASP A 43 2.72 18.84 23.60
N GLY A 44 1.86 17.83 23.80
CA GLY A 44 0.59 17.67 23.10
C GLY A 44 -0.45 18.76 23.38
N SER A 45 -0.24 19.61 24.39
CA SER A 45 -1.13 20.74 24.71
C SER A 45 -0.70 22.07 24.08
N SER A 46 0.49 22.11 23.46
CA SER A 46 1.02 23.33 22.88
C SER A 46 0.25 23.77 21.62
N ASP A 47 0.22 25.09 21.38
CA ASP A 47 -0.37 25.66 20.16
C ASP A 47 0.35 25.18 18.88
N ALA A 48 1.66 24.93 18.99
CA ALA A 48 2.46 24.39 17.89
C ALA A 48 2.02 22.97 17.52
N PHE A 49 1.83 22.10 18.53
CA PHE A 49 1.32 20.75 18.30
C PHE A 49 -0.08 20.78 17.69
N THR A 50 -0.97 21.62 18.22
CA THR A 50 -2.35 21.75 17.73
C THR A 50 -2.40 22.17 16.26
N ARG A 51 -1.64 23.21 15.87
CA ARG A 51 -1.56 23.65 14.46
C ARG A 51 -0.99 22.56 13.55
N ASN A 52 0.10 21.91 13.95
CA ASN A 52 0.71 20.85 13.14
C ASN A 52 -0.23 19.65 12.95
N SER A 53 -0.95 19.28 14.02
CA SER A 53 -1.96 18.22 13.97
C SER A 53 -3.08 18.57 13.01
N GLN A 54 -3.63 19.79 13.07
CA GLN A 54 -4.67 20.25 12.16
C GLN A 54 -4.24 20.20 10.69
N LEU A 55 -3.05 20.73 10.36
CA LEU A 55 -2.51 20.67 9.00
C LEU A 55 -2.33 19.23 8.51
N MET A 56 -1.87 18.33 9.38
CA MET A 56 -1.74 16.90 9.02
C MET A 56 -3.12 16.27 8.76
N GLN A 57 -4.13 16.59 9.57
CA GLN A 57 -5.49 16.07 9.38
C GLN A 57 -6.11 16.53 8.06
N GLU A 58 -5.84 17.76 7.63
CA GLU A 58 -6.28 18.25 6.31
C GLU A 58 -5.66 17.42 5.17
N LEU A 59 -4.35 17.16 5.23
CA LEU A 59 -3.65 16.34 4.24
C LEU A 59 -4.15 14.88 4.23
N LEU A 60 -4.39 14.29 5.41
CA LEU A 60 -4.96 12.94 5.52
C LEU A 60 -6.37 12.88 4.94
N THR A 61 -7.19 13.90 5.16
CA THR A 61 -8.54 13.99 4.60
C THR A 61 -8.50 14.02 3.07
N GLN A 62 -7.59 14.81 2.50
CA GLN A 62 -7.38 14.85 1.05
C GLN A 62 -6.90 13.50 0.51
N LEU A 63 -5.95 12.87 1.20
CA LEU A 63 -5.45 11.54 0.84
C LEU A 63 -6.58 10.51 0.84
N HIS A 64 -7.35 10.42 1.93
CA HIS A 64 -8.47 9.48 2.03
C HIS A 64 -9.54 9.73 0.96
N SER A 65 -9.88 11.00 0.69
CA SER A 65 -10.82 11.32 -0.39
C SER A 65 -10.34 10.83 -1.76
N ASN A 66 -9.04 10.93 -2.05
CA ASN A 66 -8.46 10.43 -3.29
C ASN A 66 -8.42 8.89 -3.33
N ILE A 67 -8.17 8.25 -2.18
CA ILE A 67 -8.22 6.79 -2.04
C ILE A 67 -9.65 6.29 -2.30
N ASP A 68 -10.67 6.90 -1.70
CA ASP A 68 -12.07 6.50 -1.87
C ASP A 68 -12.50 6.54 -3.35
N LYS A 69 -12.05 7.57 -4.09
CA LYS A 69 -12.30 7.68 -5.54
C LYS A 69 -11.68 6.51 -6.32
N VAL A 70 -10.45 6.11 -6.00
CA VAL A 70 -9.79 5.01 -6.74
C VAL A 70 -10.29 3.63 -6.31
N LEU A 71 -10.81 3.48 -5.09
CA LEU A 71 -11.43 2.24 -4.62
C LEU A 71 -12.72 1.91 -5.38
N ALA A 72 -13.41 2.91 -5.93
CA ALA A 72 -14.61 2.72 -6.75
C ALA A 72 -14.34 1.99 -8.09
N GLY A 73 -13.08 1.95 -8.55
CA GLY A 73 -12.73 1.40 -9.85
C GLY A 73 -13.14 2.32 -11.00
N GLY A 74 -13.53 1.75 -12.14
CA GLY A 74 -13.99 2.49 -13.31
C GLY A 74 -15.35 3.17 -13.14
N SER A 75 -15.99 3.54 -14.25
CA SER A 75 -17.32 4.17 -14.18
C SER A 75 -18.37 3.22 -13.59
N PRO A 76 -19.44 3.73 -12.94
CA PRO A 76 -20.50 2.89 -12.39
C PRO A 76 -21.10 1.92 -13.41
N GLU A 77 -21.24 2.34 -14.67
CA GLU A 77 -21.73 1.49 -15.75
C GLU A 77 -20.74 0.37 -16.10
N ALA A 78 -19.43 0.64 -16.03
CA ALA A 78 -18.40 -0.36 -16.27
C ALA A 78 -18.35 -1.40 -15.13
N VAL A 79 -18.52 -0.95 -13.88
CA VAL A 79 -18.65 -1.82 -12.69
C VAL A 79 -19.87 -2.71 -12.82
N GLU A 80 -21.04 -2.13 -13.14
CA GLU A 80 -22.29 -2.89 -13.30
C GLU A 80 -22.19 -3.88 -14.45
N ARG A 81 -21.60 -3.48 -15.59
CA ARG A 81 -21.34 -4.39 -16.71
C ARG A 81 -20.38 -5.53 -16.35
N ASN A 82 -19.43 -5.32 -15.46
CA ASN A 82 -18.57 -6.40 -14.97
C ASN A 82 -19.38 -7.36 -14.07
N ARG A 83 -20.22 -6.82 -13.17
CA ARG A 83 -21.07 -7.62 -12.28
C ARG A 83 -22.14 -8.41 -13.03
N SER A 84 -22.77 -7.85 -14.05
CA SER A 84 -23.78 -8.54 -14.87
C SER A 84 -23.21 -9.73 -15.65
N ARG A 85 -21.89 -9.81 -15.79
CA ARG A 85 -21.17 -10.97 -16.33
C ARG A 85 -20.77 -11.99 -15.25
N ASN A 86 -21.29 -11.89 -14.02
CA ASN A 86 -20.95 -12.73 -12.87
C ASN A 86 -19.47 -12.71 -12.49
N LYS A 87 -18.79 -11.58 -12.72
CA LYS A 87 -17.37 -11.42 -12.38
C LYS A 87 -17.23 -10.58 -11.11
N LEU A 88 -16.40 -11.05 -10.20
CA LEU A 88 -15.92 -10.26 -9.07
C LEU A 88 -15.06 -9.08 -9.56
N LEU A 89 -15.03 -8.00 -8.78
CA LEU A 89 -14.08 -6.90 -8.97
C LEU A 89 -12.66 -7.30 -8.53
N PRO A 90 -11.61 -6.60 -8.99
CA PRO A 90 -10.22 -6.94 -8.68
C PRO A 90 -9.95 -7.06 -7.18
N ARG A 91 -10.40 -6.08 -6.40
CA ARG A 91 -10.21 -6.07 -4.94
C ARG A 91 -10.98 -7.17 -4.23
N GLU A 92 -12.18 -7.49 -4.71
CA GLU A 92 -12.97 -8.62 -4.21
C GLU A 92 -12.29 -9.97 -4.50
N ARG A 93 -11.60 -10.10 -5.66
CA ARG A 93 -10.81 -11.29 -5.99
C ARG A 93 -9.61 -11.42 -5.06
N ILE A 94 -8.91 -10.32 -4.80
CA ILE A 94 -7.76 -10.29 -3.88
C ILE A 94 -8.22 -10.67 -2.46
N GLU A 95 -9.29 -10.07 -1.97
CA GLU A 95 -9.84 -10.34 -0.63
C GLU A 95 -10.20 -11.82 -0.44
N ARG A 96 -10.72 -12.48 -1.49
CA ARG A 96 -11.02 -13.92 -1.44
C ARG A 96 -9.80 -14.83 -1.63
N LEU A 97 -8.71 -14.29 -2.15
CA LEU A 97 -7.48 -15.04 -2.46
C LEU A 97 -6.53 -15.06 -1.27
N ILE A 98 -6.42 -13.94 -0.55
CA ILE A 98 -5.56 -13.83 0.62
C ILE A 98 -6.13 -14.58 1.82
N ASP A 99 -5.27 -14.90 2.79
CA ASP A 99 -5.67 -15.63 3.99
C ASP A 99 -6.71 -14.83 4.80
N PRO A 100 -7.79 -15.47 5.31
CA PRO A 100 -8.82 -14.77 6.07
C PRO A 100 -8.27 -14.00 7.29
N GLY A 101 -8.68 -12.73 7.42
CA GLY A 101 -8.24 -11.86 8.51
C GLY A 101 -6.83 -11.28 8.34
N SER A 102 -6.15 -11.57 7.23
CA SER A 102 -4.87 -10.96 6.90
C SER A 102 -5.01 -9.55 6.32
N SER A 103 -3.91 -8.82 6.29
CA SER A 103 -3.85 -7.50 5.65
C SER A 103 -3.21 -7.59 4.27
N PHE A 104 -3.67 -6.74 3.36
CA PHE A 104 -3.08 -6.57 2.03
C PHE A 104 -2.34 -5.23 1.95
N LEU A 105 -1.04 -5.27 1.67
CA LEU A 105 -0.24 -4.08 1.43
C LEU A 105 -0.36 -3.67 -0.04
N GLU A 106 -1.33 -2.81 -0.35
CA GLU A 106 -1.48 -2.28 -1.70
C GLU A 106 -0.35 -1.31 -2.07
N LEU A 107 0.18 -1.45 -3.28
CA LEU A 107 1.25 -0.65 -3.83
C LEU A 107 0.72 0.36 -4.85
N SER A 108 1.19 1.60 -4.74
CA SER A 108 0.91 2.68 -5.71
C SER A 108 -0.59 2.83 -6.02
N GLN A 109 -1.41 2.87 -4.97
CA GLN A 109 -2.87 2.94 -5.08
C GLN A 109 -3.37 4.16 -5.88
N LEU A 110 -2.65 5.29 -5.80
CA LEU A 110 -2.93 6.53 -6.55
C LEU A 110 -2.20 6.61 -7.91
N ALA A 111 -1.68 5.50 -8.44
CA ALA A 111 -1.11 5.52 -9.79
C ALA A 111 -2.14 6.04 -10.81
N GLY A 112 -1.71 6.92 -11.71
CA GLY A 112 -2.59 7.54 -12.70
C GLY A 112 -3.41 8.73 -12.19
N HIS A 113 -3.35 9.08 -10.90
CA HIS A 113 -4.01 10.27 -10.35
C HIS A 113 -3.47 11.54 -11.04
N ASP A 114 -4.39 12.31 -11.63
CA ASP A 114 -4.14 13.56 -12.37
C ASP A 114 -3.02 13.47 -13.44
N LEU A 115 -2.76 12.26 -13.96
CA LEU A 115 -1.70 12.02 -14.94
C LEU A 115 -2.21 12.09 -16.40
N TYR A 116 -3.49 11.76 -16.61
CA TYR A 116 -4.14 11.74 -17.90
C TYR A 116 -5.41 12.58 -17.86
N GLU A 117 -5.88 13.03 -19.03
CA GLU A 117 -7.15 13.76 -19.13
C GLU A 117 -8.33 12.92 -18.63
N ASP A 118 -8.30 11.63 -18.95
CA ASP A 118 -9.27 10.66 -18.47
C ASP A 118 -8.83 10.05 -17.14
N SER A 119 -9.79 9.83 -16.24
CA SER A 119 -9.55 9.10 -15.00
C SER A 119 -9.04 7.68 -15.27
N LEU A 120 -7.93 7.33 -14.62
CA LEU A 120 -7.32 6.00 -14.65
C LEU A 120 -7.05 5.48 -13.22
N PRO A 121 -8.10 5.10 -12.47
CA PRO A 121 -8.01 4.67 -11.08
C PRO A 121 -6.97 3.57 -10.87
N SER A 122 -6.06 3.79 -9.93
CA SER A 122 -4.95 2.89 -9.60
C SER A 122 -4.08 2.47 -10.81
N GLY A 123 -4.12 3.21 -11.92
CA GLY A 123 -3.43 2.87 -13.16
C GLY A 123 -4.07 1.71 -13.93
N GLY A 124 -5.31 1.32 -13.61
CA GLY A 124 -6.01 0.17 -14.21
C GLY A 124 -5.50 -1.19 -13.74
N ILE A 125 -4.67 -1.22 -12.69
CA ILE A 125 -4.09 -2.45 -12.14
C ILE A 125 -3.90 -2.31 -10.63
N ILE A 126 -4.31 -3.33 -9.89
CA ILE A 126 -4.11 -3.44 -8.45
C ILE A 126 -2.89 -4.31 -8.22
N THR A 127 -1.93 -3.81 -7.45
CA THR A 127 -0.70 -4.53 -7.12
C THR A 127 -0.49 -4.48 -5.63
N GLY A 128 0.01 -5.55 -5.02
CA GLY A 128 0.32 -5.53 -3.60
C GLY A 128 0.79 -6.86 -3.05
N ILE A 129 1.06 -6.89 -1.76
CA ILE A 129 1.59 -8.06 -1.07
C ILE A 129 0.57 -8.53 -0.05
N GLY A 130 0.24 -9.82 -0.08
CA GLY A 130 -0.66 -10.45 0.89
C GLY A 130 -0.27 -11.92 1.10
N PRO A 131 -0.63 -12.51 2.26
CA PRO A 131 -0.38 -13.91 2.51
C PRO A 131 -1.43 -14.78 1.78
N VAL A 132 -0.96 -15.84 1.12
CA VAL A 132 -1.78 -16.89 0.50
C VAL A 132 -1.26 -18.23 1.01
N HIS A 133 -2.07 -18.96 1.77
CA HIS A 133 -1.68 -20.18 2.46
C HIS A 133 -0.42 -20.01 3.34
N GLY A 134 -0.36 -18.91 4.10
CA GLY A 134 0.74 -18.57 5.00
C GLY A 134 2.01 -18.07 4.32
N ARG A 135 2.00 -17.85 3.00
CA ARG A 135 3.15 -17.36 2.23
C ARG A 135 2.87 -15.97 1.69
N LEU A 136 3.78 -15.03 1.92
CA LEU A 136 3.68 -13.70 1.32
C LEU A 136 3.88 -13.79 -0.19
N CYS A 137 2.93 -13.27 -0.94
CA CYS A 137 2.94 -13.29 -2.39
C CYS A 137 2.75 -11.88 -2.95
N MET A 138 3.39 -11.62 -4.10
CA MET A 138 3.06 -10.47 -4.92
C MET A 138 1.81 -10.79 -5.74
N ILE A 139 0.79 -9.95 -5.63
CA ILE A 139 -0.46 -10.10 -6.37
C ILE A 139 -0.59 -8.93 -7.35
N VAL A 140 -0.89 -9.25 -8.60
CA VAL A 140 -1.05 -8.28 -9.69
C VAL A 140 -2.37 -8.57 -10.40
N ALA A 141 -3.36 -7.69 -10.24
CA ALA A 141 -4.73 -7.88 -10.73
C ALA A 141 -5.16 -6.73 -11.64
N ASN A 142 -5.52 -7.04 -12.89
CA ASN A 142 -6.07 -6.03 -13.80
C ASN A 142 -7.47 -5.60 -13.37
N ASP A 143 -7.79 -4.32 -13.57
CA ASP A 143 -9.15 -3.81 -13.41
C ASP A 143 -9.89 -3.70 -14.75
N PRO A 144 -10.76 -4.66 -15.11
CA PRO A 144 -11.50 -4.62 -16.37
C PRO A 144 -12.53 -3.48 -16.42
N THR A 145 -12.85 -2.85 -15.28
CA THR A 145 -13.78 -1.71 -15.24
C THR A 145 -13.09 -0.41 -15.66
N VAL A 146 -11.75 -0.33 -15.51
CA VAL A 146 -10.94 0.82 -15.90
C VAL A 146 -10.45 0.65 -17.33
N LYS A 147 -11.10 1.34 -18.28
CA LYS A 147 -10.76 1.31 -19.71
C LYS A 147 -10.60 -0.13 -20.27
N GLY A 148 -11.41 -1.08 -19.78
CA GLY A 148 -11.35 -2.49 -20.19
C GLY A 148 -10.11 -3.25 -19.70
N GLY A 149 -9.42 -2.77 -18.67
CA GLY A 149 -8.17 -3.35 -18.17
C GLY A 149 -7.00 -3.16 -19.12
N THR A 150 -7.06 -2.16 -20.01
CA THR A 150 -6.01 -1.90 -21.00
C THR A 150 -4.77 -1.26 -20.37
N TYR A 151 -3.59 -1.65 -20.86
CA TYR A 151 -2.32 -1.13 -20.37
C TYR A 151 -2.02 0.25 -20.94
N HIS A 152 -2.05 1.25 -20.06
CA HIS A 152 -1.48 2.57 -20.29
C HIS A 152 0.01 2.57 -19.90
N PRO A 153 0.79 3.61 -20.26
CA PRO A 153 2.19 3.70 -19.87
C PRO A 153 2.42 3.54 -18.36
N ILE A 154 1.57 4.18 -17.53
CA ILE A 154 1.65 4.02 -16.07
C ILE A 154 1.30 2.61 -15.60
N THR A 155 0.41 1.91 -16.30
CA THR A 155 0.02 0.53 -15.97
C THR A 155 1.22 -0.40 -16.15
N VAL A 156 1.97 -0.25 -17.26
CA VAL A 156 3.20 -1.01 -17.50
C VAL A 156 4.22 -0.74 -16.40
N LYS A 157 4.49 0.54 -16.12
CA LYS A 157 5.44 0.94 -15.07
C LYS A 157 5.06 0.37 -13.70
N LYS A 158 3.77 0.41 -13.34
CA LYS A 158 3.27 -0.16 -12.07
C LYS A 158 3.41 -1.67 -12.01
N HIS A 159 3.13 -2.37 -13.11
CA HIS A 159 3.33 -3.82 -13.20
C HIS A 159 4.82 -4.18 -13.05
N LEU A 160 5.71 -3.53 -13.81
CA LEU A 160 7.15 -3.77 -13.71
C LEU A 160 7.69 -3.48 -12.31
N ARG A 161 7.20 -2.43 -11.65
CA ARG A 161 7.55 -2.12 -10.26
C ARG A 161 7.13 -3.23 -9.30
N ALA A 162 5.96 -3.84 -9.50
CA ALA A 162 5.51 -4.98 -8.70
C ALA A 162 6.42 -6.20 -8.89
N GLN A 163 6.82 -6.52 -10.13
CA GLN A 163 7.77 -7.59 -10.41
C GLN A 163 9.16 -7.32 -9.84
N GLU A 164 9.63 -6.06 -9.88
CA GLU A 164 10.90 -5.68 -9.29
C GLU A 164 10.92 -5.96 -7.78
N ILE A 165 9.86 -5.57 -7.07
CA ILE A 165 9.70 -5.86 -5.64
C ILE A 165 9.63 -7.38 -5.42
N ALA A 166 8.86 -8.11 -6.24
CA ALA A 166 8.74 -9.55 -6.12
C ALA A 166 10.09 -10.26 -6.28
N SER A 167 10.89 -9.85 -7.26
CA SER A 167 12.24 -10.38 -7.49
C SER A 167 13.18 -10.09 -6.31
N GLN A 168 13.21 -8.86 -5.81
CA GLN A 168 14.07 -8.45 -4.69
C GLN A 168 13.70 -9.15 -3.37
N CYS A 169 12.41 -9.33 -3.13
CA CYS A 169 11.89 -9.95 -1.90
C CYS A 169 11.64 -11.46 -2.04
N LYS A 170 11.91 -12.06 -3.21
CA LYS A 170 11.64 -13.48 -3.54
C LYS A 170 10.19 -13.89 -3.26
N LEU A 171 9.25 -13.05 -3.67
CA LEU A 171 7.81 -13.28 -3.49
C LEU A 171 7.25 -14.06 -4.70
N PRO A 172 6.56 -15.19 -4.50
CA PRO A 172 5.77 -15.81 -5.56
C PRO A 172 4.79 -14.80 -6.16
N CYS A 173 4.63 -14.82 -7.48
CA CYS A 173 3.78 -13.90 -8.22
C CYS A 173 2.44 -14.56 -8.58
N LEU A 174 1.33 -13.90 -8.26
CA LEU A 174 -0.01 -14.28 -8.69
C LEU A 174 -0.59 -13.20 -9.61
N TYR A 175 -0.77 -13.54 -10.88
CA TYR A 175 -1.31 -12.66 -11.91
C TYR A 175 -2.80 -12.94 -12.13
N LEU A 176 -3.68 -12.03 -11.69
CA LEU A 176 -5.11 -12.09 -11.93
C LEU A 176 -5.43 -11.35 -13.22
N VAL A 177 -5.34 -12.08 -14.33
CA VAL A 177 -5.34 -11.54 -15.69
C VAL A 177 -6.77 -11.32 -16.19
N ASP A 178 -7.07 -10.08 -16.55
CA ASP A 178 -8.37 -9.64 -17.08
C ASP A 178 -8.20 -8.32 -17.85
N SER A 179 -7.55 -8.39 -19.01
CA SER A 179 -7.05 -7.23 -19.76
C SER A 179 -7.44 -7.28 -21.24
N GLY A 180 -7.93 -6.14 -21.73
CA GLY A 180 -8.18 -5.89 -23.15
C GLY A 180 -6.91 -5.67 -24.00
N GLY A 181 -5.69 -5.80 -23.44
CA GLY A 181 -4.42 -5.61 -24.14
C GLY A 181 -3.81 -4.22 -23.92
N ALA A 182 -3.00 -3.75 -24.86
CA ALA A 182 -2.37 -2.43 -24.80
C ALA A 182 -3.36 -1.31 -25.15
N PHE A 183 -3.21 -0.15 -24.51
CA PHE A 183 -3.98 1.04 -24.89
C PHE A 183 -3.43 1.62 -26.21
N LEU A 184 -4.08 1.26 -27.33
CA LEU A 184 -3.60 1.53 -28.68
C LEU A 184 -3.26 3.01 -28.98
N PRO A 185 -4.02 4.02 -28.51
CA PRO A 185 -3.66 5.42 -28.73
C PRO A 185 -2.29 5.83 -28.18
N LYS A 186 -1.76 5.09 -27.19
CA LYS A 186 -0.43 5.29 -26.59
C LYS A 186 0.52 4.11 -26.82
N GLN A 187 0.29 3.30 -27.86
CA GLN A 187 1.08 2.08 -28.09
C GLN A 187 2.60 2.32 -28.15
N ALA A 188 3.05 3.46 -28.68
CA ALA A 188 4.48 3.78 -28.82
C ALA A 188 5.17 4.01 -27.47
N GLU A 189 4.40 4.34 -26.43
CA GLU A 189 4.88 4.49 -25.05
C GLU A 189 4.68 3.19 -24.22
N VAL A 190 4.02 2.19 -24.80
CA VAL A 190 3.61 0.95 -24.12
C VAL A 190 4.36 -0.27 -24.67
N PHE A 191 4.77 -0.28 -25.92
CA PHE A 191 5.29 -1.48 -26.60
C PHE A 191 6.81 -1.53 -26.80
N PRO A 192 7.48 -0.53 -27.39
CA PRO A 192 8.76 -0.76 -28.07
C PRO A 192 10.00 -0.77 -27.17
N ASP A 193 10.00 -0.05 -26.05
CA ASP A 193 11.24 0.20 -25.29
C ASP A 193 11.59 -0.92 -24.28
N LYS A 194 12.83 -0.93 -23.77
CA LYS A 194 13.36 -1.94 -22.85
C LYS A 194 12.53 -2.15 -21.58
N GLU A 195 11.90 -1.07 -21.07
CA GLU A 195 11.05 -1.08 -19.87
C GLU A 195 9.56 -0.93 -20.25
N ASN A 196 9.19 -1.38 -21.45
CA ASN A 196 7.81 -1.43 -21.92
C ASN A 196 7.22 -2.83 -21.74
N PHE A 197 6.02 -3.07 -22.30
CA PHE A 197 5.17 -4.22 -21.99
C PHE A 197 5.87 -5.58 -22.12
N GLY A 198 6.77 -5.74 -23.10
CA GLY A 198 7.56 -6.96 -23.27
C GLY A 198 8.48 -7.31 -22.09
N ARG A 199 8.85 -6.32 -21.27
CA ARG A 199 9.69 -6.53 -20.09
C ARG A 199 9.00 -7.36 -19.01
N ILE A 200 7.67 -7.37 -18.99
CA ILE A 200 6.87 -8.19 -18.07
C ILE A 200 7.22 -9.67 -18.26
N PHE A 201 7.24 -10.12 -19.51
CA PHE A 201 7.51 -11.53 -19.87
C PHE A 201 8.97 -11.91 -19.64
N TYR A 202 9.89 -10.99 -19.91
CA TYR A 202 11.31 -11.18 -19.58
C TYR A 202 11.48 -11.38 -18.07
N ASN A 203 10.89 -10.51 -17.25
CA ASN A 203 10.99 -10.62 -15.79
C ASN A 203 10.34 -11.90 -15.28
N GLU A 204 9.19 -12.30 -15.83
CA GLU A 204 8.50 -13.54 -15.49
C GLU A 204 9.40 -14.77 -15.73
N ALA A 205 10.00 -14.88 -16.92
CA ALA A 205 10.93 -15.96 -17.24
C ALA A 205 12.18 -15.97 -16.33
N ILE A 206 12.75 -14.79 -16.04
CA ILE A 206 13.92 -14.67 -15.17
C ILE A 206 13.57 -15.08 -13.73
N MET A 207 12.42 -14.65 -13.21
CA MET A 207 11.97 -15.01 -11.86
C MET A 207 11.66 -16.50 -11.74
N SER A 208 10.98 -17.10 -12.73
CA SER A 208 10.76 -18.55 -12.81
C SER A 208 12.10 -19.32 -12.80
N ALA A 209 13.07 -18.91 -13.63
CA ALA A 209 14.41 -19.53 -13.65
C ALA A 209 15.18 -19.39 -12.32
N GLN A 210 14.87 -18.36 -11.51
CA GLN A 210 15.42 -18.16 -10.17
C GLN A 210 14.68 -18.97 -9.08
N GLY A 211 13.65 -19.74 -9.45
CA GLY A 211 12.82 -20.52 -8.54
C GLY A 211 11.79 -19.68 -7.78
N ILE A 212 11.43 -18.49 -8.29
CA ILE A 212 10.33 -17.67 -7.76
C ILE A 212 9.06 -18.04 -8.57
N PRO A 213 8.06 -18.71 -7.98
CA PRO A 213 6.91 -19.21 -8.72
C PRO A 213 6.10 -18.12 -9.40
N GLN A 214 5.71 -18.35 -10.65
CA GLN A 214 4.86 -17.49 -11.47
C GLN A 214 3.53 -18.21 -11.72
N ILE A 215 2.42 -17.68 -11.19
CA ILE A 215 1.09 -18.31 -11.29
C ILE A 215 0.12 -17.33 -11.95
N ALA A 216 -0.58 -17.76 -13.00
CA ALA A 216 -1.58 -16.95 -13.68
C ALA A 216 -3.01 -17.47 -13.48
N LEU A 217 -3.92 -16.56 -13.14
CA LEU A 217 -5.36 -16.80 -13.06
C LEU A 217 -6.02 -15.98 -14.18
N VAL A 218 -6.49 -16.64 -15.23
CA VAL A 218 -7.17 -16.00 -16.37
C VAL A 218 -8.66 -15.91 -16.05
N LEU A 219 -9.07 -14.71 -15.63
CA LEU A 219 -10.40 -14.39 -15.11
C LEU A 219 -11.28 -13.66 -16.14
N GLY A 220 -10.74 -13.37 -17.32
CA GLY A 220 -11.44 -12.73 -18.41
C GLY A 220 -10.64 -12.75 -19.70
N SER A 221 -10.77 -11.69 -20.50
CA SER A 221 -10.05 -11.57 -21.76
C SER A 221 -8.55 -11.41 -21.50
N CYS A 222 -7.76 -12.05 -22.37
CA CYS A 222 -6.31 -12.00 -22.36
C CYS A 222 -5.84 -12.01 -23.83
N THR A 223 -5.67 -10.82 -24.41
CA THR A 223 -5.45 -10.64 -25.85
C THR A 223 -4.10 -10.01 -26.18
N GLY A 224 -3.55 -10.34 -27.34
CA GLY A 224 -2.32 -9.73 -27.85
C GLY A 224 -1.13 -10.07 -26.96
N GLY A 225 -0.32 -9.07 -26.62
CA GLY A 225 0.82 -9.27 -25.72
C GLY A 225 0.43 -9.83 -24.35
N GLY A 226 -0.78 -9.51 -23.84
CA GLY A 226 -1.23 -10.01 -22.54
C GLY A 226 -1.30 -11.54 -22.47
N ALA A 227 -1.47 -12.22 -23.60
CA ALA A 227 -1.53 -13.67 -23.71
C ALA A 227 -0.24 -14.37 -23.26
N TYR A 228 0.91 -13.66 -23.27
CA TYR A 228 2.17 -14.23 -22.81
C TYR A 228 2.24 -14.42 -21.31
N ILE A 229 1.48 -13.66 -20.49
CA ILE A 229 1.46 -13.82 -19.04
C ILE A 229 1.03 -15.25 -18.66
N PRO A 230 -0.18 -15.73 -19.01
CA PRO A 230 -0.55 -17.11 -18.71
C PRO A 230 0.20 -18.16 -19.54
N ALA A 231 0.79 -17.81 -20.68
CA ALA A 231 1.56 -18.75 -21.48
C ALA A 231 2.98 -19.00 -20.92
N MET A 232 3.53 -18.06 -20.15
CA MET A 232 4.88 -18.13 -19.58
C MET A 232 4.90 -18.40 -18.08
N ALA A 233 3.75 -18.34 -17.41
CA ALA A 233 3.60 -18.74 -16.02
C ALA A 233 3.93 -20.24 -15.83
N ASP A 234 4.42 -20.60 -14.64
CA ASP A 234 4.70 -21.99 -14.26
C ASP A 234 3.39 -22.79 -14.15
N GLU A 235 2.33 -22.15 -13.64
CA GLU A 235 0.99 -22.71 -13.57
C GLU A 235 -0.07 -21.69 -14.01
N SER A 236 -1.04 -22.15 -14.79
CA SER A 236 -2.12 -21.32 -15.33
C SER A 236 -3.49 -21.94 -15.09
N VAL A 237 -4.37 -21.16 -14.47
CA VAL A 237 -5.78 -21.51 -14.20
C VAL A 237 -6.68 -20.60 -15.02
N MET A 238 -7.70 -21.17 -15.68
CA MET A 238 -8.63 -20.40 -16.52
C MET A 238 -10.08 -20.65 -16.10
N VAL A 239 -10.84 -19.57 -15.90
CA VAL A 239 -12.27 -19.67 -15.55
C VAL A 239 -13.09 -20.01 -16.80
N LYS A 240 -13.70 -21.19 -16.82
CA LYS A 240 -14.57 -21.63 -17.93
C LYS A 240 -15.68 -20.61 -18.20
N GLY A 241 -15.86 -20.24 -19.47
CA GLY A 241 -16.90 -19.29 -19.91
C GLY A 241 -16.55 -17.81 -19.77
N HIS A 242 -15.48 -17.47 -19.06
CA HIS A 242 -15.00 -16.08 -18.90
C HIS A 242 -13.57 -15.89 -19.38
N GLY A 243 -12.66 -16.78 -18.97
CA GLY A 243 -11.27 -16.76 -19.36
C GLY A 243 -11.09 -17.09 -20.84
N ALA A 244 -10.31 -16.26 -21.54
CA ALA A 244 -9.98 -16.48 -22.93
C ALA A 244 -8.59 -15.93 -23.24
N ILE A 245 -7.73 -16.76 -23.85
CA ILE A 245 -6.34 -16.42 -24.21
C ILE A 245 -6.22 -16.48 -25.73
N PHE A 246 -5.75 -15.41 -26.36
CA PHE A 246 -5.51 -15.39 -27.80
C PHE A 246 -4.48 -14.33 -28.20
N LEU A 247 -3.57 -14.67 -29.12
CA LEU A 247 -2.63 -13.71 -29.72
C LEU A 247 -3.37 -12.67 -30.57
N ALA A 248 -4.40 -13.10 -31.29
CA ALA A 248 -5.27 -12.25 -32.11
C ALA A 248 -6.74 -12.50 -31.71
N GLY A 249 -7.44 -11.46 -31.25
CA GLY A 249 -8.85 -11.57 -30.90
C GLY A 249 -9.76 -11.73 -32.12
N PRO A 250 -11.04 -12.12 -31.95
CA PRO A 250 -11.96 -12.35 -33.06
C PRO A 250 -12.05 -11.21 -34.09
N PRO A 251 -12.01 -9.91 -33.71
CA PRO A 251 -11.98 -8.83 -34.69
C PRO A 251 -10.74 -8.85 -35.59
N LEU A 252 -9.57 -9.23 -35.06
CA LEU A 252 -8.31 -9.27 -35.80
C LEU A 252 -8.20 -10.54 -36.66
N VAL A 253 -8.74 -11.67 -36.19
CA VAL A 253 -8.80 -12.91 -36.99
C VAL A 253 -9.72 -12.78 -38.20
N LYS A 254 -10.74 -11.93 -38.09
CA LYS A 254 -11.70 -11.67 -39.18
C LYS A 254 -11.16 -10.71 -40.25
N ALA A 255 -10.20 -9.85 -39.90
CA ALA A 255 -9.63 -8.85 -40.80
C ALA A 255 -8.68 -9.49 -41.83
#